data_AF-A0A7S4N5U8-F1
#
_entry.id   AF-A0A7S4N5U8-F1
#
_cell.length_a   1.000
_cell.length_b   1.000
_cell.length_c   1.000
_cell.angle_alpha   90.00
_cell.angle_beta   90.00
_cell.angle_gamma   90.00
#
_symmetry.space_group_name_H-M   'P 1'
#
loop_
_entity.id
_entity.type
_entity.pdbx_description
1 polymer ?
#
loop_
_entity_poly.entity_id
_entity_poly.type
_entity_poly.pdbx_seq_one_letter_code
_entity_poly.pdbx_strand_id
1 'polypeptide(L)'
;MRVRDHRDWEDVRSVVLMTEGKYCTAEPFVEGDHDLRIQKIGDHYRAYRRRSVSGTWKTNTGCSVVEEIPLAPAYKMWADEASGMFGGLDVCTVDAICEAETGREYILEVNGTSSGLLPDHSDEDNTHIRDIVLNKMNSVLCAELEQER
;
A
#
# COMPACT_ATOMS: atom_id res chain seq x y z
N MET A 1 4.55 -16.50 -4.43
CA MET A 1 4.21 -17.62 -5.36
C MET A 1 3.00 -18.33 -4.79
N ARG A 2 2.06 -18.83 -5.60
CA ARG A 2 0.98 -19.68 -5.08
C ARG A 2 1.51 -21.11 -4.99
N VAL A 3 1.62 -21.64 -3.78
CA VAL A 3 2.07 -23.00 -3.47
C VAL A 3 0.83 -23.85 -3.23
N ARG A 4 0.67 -24.97 -3.95
CA ARG A 4 -0.59 -25.74 -3.93
C ARG A 4 -0.53 -26.92 -2.96
N ASP A 5 0.64 -27.52 -2.81
CA ASP A 5 0.84 -28.66 -1.93
C ASP A 5 2.27 -28.69 -1.35
N HIS A 6 2.54 -29.70 -0.53
CA HIS A 6 3.82 -29.85 0.17
C HIS A 6 5.01 -30.08 -0.76
N ARG A 7 4.81 -30.58 -1.98
CA ARG A 7 5.90 -30.81 -2.96
C ARG A 7 6.31 -29.50 -3.61
N ASP A 8 5.34 -28.67 -4.02
CA ASP A 8 5.61 -27.30 -4.47
C ASP A 8 6.41 -26.52 -3.40
N TRP A 9 6.11 -26.77 -2.12
CA TRP A 9 6.81 -26.12 -1.00
C TRP A 9 8.28 -26.56 -0.87
N GLU A 10 8.57 -27.85 -1.08
CA GLU A 10 9.95 -28.36 -1.11
C GLU A 10 10.76 -27.70 -2.24
N ASP A 11 10.15 -27.55 -3.42
CA ASP A 11 10.77 -26.86 -4.56
C ASP A 11 11.01 -25.38 -4.25
N VAL A 12 10.01 -24.67 -3.71
CA VAL A 12 10.17 -23.26 -3.32
C VAL A 12 11.27 -23.08 -2.27
N ARG A 13 11.36 -23.99 -1.30
CA ARG A 13 12.42 -23.95 -0.28
C ARG A 13 13.81 -24.06 -0.92
N SER A 14 13.97 -24.88 -1.96
CA SER A 14 15.24 -24.97 -2.68
C SER A 14 15.59 -23.63 -3.36
N VAL A 15 14.61 -22.94 -3.96
CA VAL A 15 14.79 -21.62 -4.58
C VAL A 15 15.16 -20.57 -3.52
N VAL A 16 14.47 -20.54 -2.38
CA VAL A 16 14.78 -19.62 -1.27
C VAL A 16 16.22 -19.82 -0.78
N LEU A 17 16.68 -21.07 -0.66
CA LEU A 17 18.06 -21.36 -0.24
C LEU A 17 19.10 -20.75 -1.18
N MET A 18 18.80 -20.66 -2.48
CA MET A 18 19.69 -20.05 -3.49
C MET A 18 19.74 -18.53 -3.43
N THR A 19 18.90 -17.87 -2.63
CA THR A 19 18.83 -16.40 -2.57
C THR A 19 19.86 -15.75 -1.65
N GLU A 20 20.75 -16.55 -1.03
CA GLU A 20 21.85 -16.18 -0.14
C GLU A 20 21.50 -15.10 0.89
N GLY A 21 21.09 -15.54 2.09
CA GLY A 21 20.91 -14.65 3.25
C GLY A 21 19.61 -13.83 3.26
N LYS A 22 18.70 -14.06 2.31
CA LYS A 22 17.37 -13.43 2.30
C LYS A 22 16.36 -14.28 3.07
N TYR A 23 15.40 -13.61 3.71
CA TYR A 23 14.25 -14.25 4.33
C TYR A 23 13.09 -14.38 3.33
N CYS A 24 12.12 -15.23 3.66
CA CYS A 24 10.85 -15.32 2.95
C CYS A 24 9.70 -15.42 3.97
N THR A 25 8.51 -15.02 3.57
CA THR A 25 7.27 -15.22 4.33
C THR A 25 6.34 -16.18 3.59
N ALA A 26 5.46 -16.83 4.34
CA ALA A 26 4.38 -17.64 3.80
C ALA A 26 3.11 -17.34 4.59
N GLU A 27 2.00 -17.24 3.87
CA GLU A 27 0.68 -16.91 4.41
C GLU A 27 -0.38 -17.75 3.70
N PRO A 28 -1.56 -17.96 4.32
CA PRO A 28 -2.67 -18.62 3.67
C PRO A 28 -3.07 -17.89 2.39
N PHE A 29 -3.31 -18.65 1.31
CA PHE A 29 -3.84 -18.08 0.08
C PHE A 29 -5.32 -17.73 0.28
N VAL A 30 -5.68 -16.47 0.04
CA VAL A 30 -7.05 -15.97 0.04
C VAL A 30 -7.55 -15.86 -1.40
N GLU A 31 -8.68 -16.50 -1.71
CA GLU A 31 -9.35 -16.35 -3.01
C GLU A 31 -10.09 -14.99 -3.01
N GLY A 32 -9.43 -13.95 -3.50
CA GLY A 32 -9.92 -12.57 -3.46
C GLY A 32 -10.86 -12.22 -4.61
N ASP A 33 -11.91 -11.45 -4.30
CA ASP A 33 -12.78 -10.81 -5.30
C ASP A 33 -12.18 -9.49 -5.81
N HIS A 34 -11.51 -8.75 -4.92
CA HIS A 34 -10.83 -7.51 -5.24
C HIS A 34 -9.76 -7.16 -4.21
N ASP A 35 -8.80 -6.32 -4.61
CA ASP A 35 -7.86 -5.68 -3.69
C ASP A 35 -8.40 -4.30 -3.27
N LEU A 36 -8.02 -3.87 -2.08
CA LEU A 36 -8.22 -2.54 -1.56
C LEU A 36 -6.86 -1.86 -1.39
N ARG A 37 -6.80 -0.56 -1.68
CA ARG A 37 -5.65 0.30 -1.36
C ARG A 37 -6.15 1.57 -0.70
N ILE A 38 -5.76 1.76 0.55
CA ILE A 38 -6.09 2.95 1.32
C ILE A 38 -4.86 3.85 1.35
N GLN A 39 -4.96 5.04 0.80
CA GLN A 39 -3.87 6.00 0.67
C GLN A 39 -4.06 7.14 1.66
N LYS A 40 -2.97 7.55 2.30
CA LYS A 40 -2.89 8.77 3.10
C LYS A 40 -1.72 9.62 2.60
N ILE A 41 -1.98 10.88 2.28
CA ILE A 41 -1.01 11.90 1.90
C ILE A 41 -1.25 13.12 2.80
N GLY A 42 -0.51 13.21 3.89
CA GLY A 42 -0.77 14.18 4.96
C GLY A 42 -2.15 13.93 5.56
N ASP A 43 -3.04 14.91 5.44
CA ASP A 43 -4.43 14.82 5.89
C ASP A 43 -5.41 14.44 4.76
N HIS A 44 -4.90 14.16 3.55
CA HIS A 44 -5.70 13.71 2.42
C HIS A 44 -5.77 12.19 2.37
N TYR A 45 -6.96 11.65 2.13
CA TYR A 45 -7.22 10.21 2.14
C TYR A 45 -7.98 9.79 0.90
N ARG A 46 -7.60 8.63 0.34
CA ARG A 46 -8.33 7.98 -0.74
C ARG A 46 -8.43 6.49 -0.49
N ALA A 47 -9.50 5.87 -0.96
CA ALA A 47 -9.69 4.44 -0.92
C ALA A 47 -9.96 3.95 -2.34
N TYR A 48 -9.23 2.93 -2.77
CA TYR A 48 -9.35 2.35 -4.09
C TYR A 48 -9.72 0.89 -4.00
N ARG A 49 -10.55 0.43 -4.94
CA ARG A 49 -10.79 -0.96 -5.22
C ARG A 49 -10.17 -1.34 -6.55
N ARG A 50 -9.43 -2.45 -6.59
CA ARG A 50 -8.84 -3.00 -7.82
C ARG A 50 -9.38 -4.41 -8.10
N ARG A 51 -9.88 -4.63 -9.31
CA ARG A 51 -10.36 -5.93 -9.81
C ARG A 51 -9.56 -6.35 -11.02
N SER A 52 -9.09 -7.60 -11.02
CA SER A 52 -8.46 -8.17 -12.22
C SER A 52 -9.50 -8.41 -13.30
N VAL A 53 -9.18 -8.03 -14.54
CA VAL A 53 -9.97 -8.40 -15.74
C VAL A 53 -9.27 -9.49 -16.57
N SER A 54 -8.04 -9.83 -16.22
CA SER A 54 -7.20 -10.82 -16.90
C SER A 54 -7.24 -12.21 -16.28
N GLY A 55 -8.00 -12.42 -15.21
CA GLY A 55 -8.14 -13.71 -14.52
C GLY A 55 -6.93 -14.13 -13.69
N THR A 56 -6.02 -13.20 -13.38
CA THR A 56 -4.87 -13.44 -12.50
C THR A 56 -5.23 -13.18 -11.04
N TRP A 57 -4.81 -14.10 -10.17
CA TRP A 57 -4.93 -13.95 -8.71
C TRP A 57 -4.10 -12.77 -8.16
N LYS A 58 -3.07 -12.34 -8.89
CA LYS A 58 -2.30 -11.13 -8.57
C LYS A 58 -2.91 -9.93 -9.30
N THR A 59 -3.88 -9.26 -8.72
CA THR A 59 -4.60 -8.19 -9.46
C THR A 59 -3.71 -6.98 -9.80
N ASN A 60 -2.51 -6.85 -9.21
CA ASN A 60 -1.52 -5.86 -9.62
C ASN A 60 -0.74 -6.21 -10.91
N THR A 61 -0.92 -7.42 -11.45
CA THR A 61 -0.21 -7.91 -12.64
C THR A 61 -1.17 -8.03 -13.81
N GLY A 62 -0.83 -7.45 -14.96
CA GLY A 62 -1.69 -7.46 -16.15
C GLY A 62 -2.82 -6.43 -16.08
N CYS A 63 -3.91 -6.68 -16.81
CA CYS A 63 -5.01 -5.73 -16.90
C CYS A 63 -5.94 -5.81 -15.68
N SER A 64 -6.20 -4.65 -15.09
CA SER A 64 -7.10 -4.48 -13.94
C SER A 64 -7.85 -3.17 -14.05
N VAL A 65 -9.04 -3.13 -13.45
CA VAL A 65 -9.84 -1.92 -13.30
C VAL A 65 -9.65 -1.42 -11.87
N VAL A 66 -9.35 -0.14 -11.73
CA VAL A 66 -9.26 0.54 -10.44
C VAL A 66 -10.37 1.57 -10.37
N GLU A 67 -11.12 1.56 -9.28
CA GLU A 67 -12.17 2.53 -8.97
C GLU A 67 -11.89 3.17 -7.61
N GLU A 68 -12.11 4.47 -7.50
CA GLU A 68 -12.17 5.13 -6.20
C GLU A 68 -13.50 4.73 -5.52
N ILE A 69 -13.41 4.42 -4.23
CA ILE A 69 -14.54 4.06 -3.39
C ILE A 69 -14.64 5.01 -2.18
N PRO A 70 -15.83 5.16 -1.57
CA PRO A 70 -15.97 5.97 -0.36
C PRO A 70 -15.04 5.50 0.77
N LEU A 71 -14.43 6.46 1.47
CA LEU A 71 -13.58 6.18 2.62
C LEU A 71 -14.42 5.73 3.81
N ALA A 72 -14.42 4.42 4.09
CA ALA A 72 -15.05 3.88 5.28
C ALA A 72 -14.26 4.29 6.55
N PRO A 73 -14.93 4.42 7.72
CA PRO A 73 -14.25 4.74 8.97
C PRO A 73 -13.13 3.75 9.34
N ALA A 74 -13.32 2.46 9.04
CA ALA A 74 -12.32 1.43 9.25
C ALA A 74 -11.06 1.65 8.39
N TYR A 75 -11.22 2.06 7.13
CA TYR A 75 -10.10 2.33 6.22
C TYR A 75 -9.29 3.53 6.70
N LYS A 76 -9.97 4.60 7.13
CA LYS A 76 -9.30 5.75 7.73
C LYS A 76 -8.49 5.34 8.97
N MET A 77 -9.10 4.55 9.85
CA MET A 77 -8.42 4.02 11.03
C MET A 77 -7.17 3.22 10.65
N TRP A 78 -7.24 2.34 9.65
CA TRP A 78 -6.07 1.57 9.18
C TRP A 78 -4.93 2.48 8.71
N ALA A 79 -5.26 3.49 7.89
CA ALA A 79 -4.26 4.43 7.38
C ALA A 79 -3.65 5.28 8.50
N ASP A 80 -4.45 5.68 9.50
CA ASP A 80 -3.97 6.45 10.65
C ASP A 80 -3.03 5.63 11.53
N GLU A 81 -3.40 4.39 11.88
CA GLU A 81 -2.54 3.49 12.65
C GLU A 81 -1.24 3.17 11.91
N ALA A 82 -1.32 2.87 10.60
CA ALA A 82 -0.16 2.65 9.75
C ALA A 82 0.77 3.86 9.69
N SER A 83 0.21 5.07 9.64
CA SER A 83 0.99 6.31 9.60
C SER A 83 1.77 6.60 10.88
N GLY A 84 1.45 5.95 12.01
CA GLY A 84 2.20 6.08 13.26
C GLY A 84 3.52 5.30 13.31
N MET A 85 3.77 4.42 12.33
CA MET A 85 4.97 3.58 12.30
C MET A 85 6.26 4.39 12.15
N PHE A 86 7.36 3.88 12.72
CA PHE A 86 8.73 4.40 12.54
C PHE A 86 8.91 5.91 12.85
N GLY A 87 8.08 6.48 13.72
CA GLY A 87 8.14 7.90 14.09
C GLY A 87 7.26 8.82 13.23
N GLY A 88 6.45 8.26 12.33
CA GLY A 88 5.49 9.00 11.52
C GLY A 88 5.77 8.86 10.02
N LEU A 89 4.74 8.51 9.26
CA LEU A 89 4.75 8.47 7.80
C LEU A 89 3.81 9.56 7.28
N ASP A 90 4.34 10.57 6.57
CA ASP A 90 3.49 11.60 5.95
C ASP A 90 2.72 11.06 4.75
N VAL A 91 3.29 10.05 4.08
CA VAL A 91 2.67 9.36 2.95
C VAL A 91 2.79 7.87 3.16
N CYS A 92 1.66 7.18 3.16
CA CYS A 92 1.61 5.73 3.24
C CYS A 92 0.39 5.16 2.51
N THR A 93 0.45 3.88 2.16
CA THR A 93 -0.72 3.12 1.75
C THR A 93 -0.86 1.83 2.54
N VAL A 94 -2.10 1.40 2.76
CA VAL A 94 -2.43 0.09 3.31
C VAL A 94 -3.13 -0.71 2.23
N ASP A 95 -2.55 -1.84 1.85
CA ASP A 95 -3.11 -2.73 0.84
C ASP A 95 -3.74 -3.95 1.52
N ALA A 96 -4.94 -4.31 1.08
CA ALA A 96 -5.71 -5.43 1.63
C ALA A 96 -6.39 -6.22 0.50
N ILE A 97 -6.80 -7.45 0.80
CA ILE A 97 -7.58 -8.31 -0.09
C ILE A 97 -8.95 -8.58 0.51
N CYS A 98 -10.00 -8.46 -0.30
CA CYS A 98 -11.36 -8.82 0.08
C CYS A 98 -11.66 -10.24 -0.43
N GLU A 99 -11.93 -11.17 0.48
CA GLU A 99 -12.23 -12.56 0.18
C GLU A 99 -13.57 -12.71 -0.54
N ALA A 100 -13.59 -13.48 -1.63
CA ALA A 100 -14.75 -13.59 -2.52
C ALA A 100 -15.95 -14.27 -1.86
N GLU A 101 -15.72 -15.26 -1.00
CA GLU A 101 -16.80 -16.04 -0.39
C GLU A 101 -17.47 -15.30 0.77
N THR A 102 -16.68 -14.68 1.64
CA THR A 102 -17.19 -14.13 2.91
C THR A 102 -17.24 -12.60 2.94
N GLY A 103 -16.55 -11.93 2.02
CA GLY A 103 -16.33 -10.48 2.06
C GLY A 103 -15.38 -10.02 3.16
N ARG A 104 -14.68 -10.94 3.86
CA ARG A 104 -13.68 -10.58 4.86
C ARG A 104 -12.47 -9.92 4.22
N GLU A 105 -11.95 -8.91 4.90
CA GLU A 105 -10.82 -8.12 4.44
C GLU A 105 -9.57 -8.49 5.24
N TYR A 106 -8.46 -8.72 4.52
CA TYR A 106 -7.18 -9.10 5.10
C TYR A 106 -6.11 -8.09 4.66
N ILE A 107 -5.53 -7.37 5.61
CA ILE A 107 -4.42 -6.44 5.34
C ILE A 107 -3.18 -7.27 4.97
N LEU A 108 -2.54 -6.93 3.84
CA LEU A 108 -1.37 -7.63 3.30
C LEU A 108 -0.08 -6.85 3.58
N GLU A 109 -0.08 -5.55 3.31
CA GLU A 109 1.12 -4.73 3.41
C GLU A 109 0.81 -3.26 3.71
N VAL A 110 1.81 -2.60 4.29
CA VAL A 110 1.87 -1.14 4.42
C VAL A 110 3.05 -0.64 3.60
N ASN A 111 2.80 0.31 2.71
CA ASN A 111 3.80 0.93 1.87
C ASN A 111 4.10 2.36 2.34
N GLY A 112 5.34 2.81 2.15
CA GLY A 112 5.75 4.20 2.38
C GLY A 112 5.55 5.08 1.14
N THR A 113 6.43 6.06 0.98
CA THR A 113 6.35 7.11 -0.06
C THR A 113 6.46 6.60 -1.51
N SER A 114 6.93 5.38 -1.74
CA SER A 114 7.14 4.80 -3.08
C SER A 114 6.00 3.89 -3.55
N SER A 115 4.80 4.00 -2.98
CA SER A 115 3.63 3.14 -3.29
C SER A 115 3.03 3.36 -4.68
N GLY A 116 3.40 4.45 -5.36
CA GLY A 116 2.82 4.91 -6.62
C GLY A 116 1.47 5.61 -6.45
N LEU A 117 1.12 6.47 -7.42
CA LEU A 117 -0.14 7.21 -7.49
C LEU A 117 -1.04 6.65 -8.59
N LEU A 118 -2.35 6.75 -8.43
CA LEU A 118 -3.28 6.43 -9.52
C LEU A 118 -3.19 7.54 -10.58
N PRO A 119 -3.01 7.23 -11.88
CA PRO A 119 -2.83 8.25 -12.92
C PRO A 119 -3.93 9.31 -12.93
N ASP A 120 -5.18 8.89 -12.78
CA ASP A 120 -6.38 9.76 -12.86
C ASP A 120 -6.45 10.81 -11.74
N HIS A 121 -5.78 10.58 -10.59
CA HIS A 121 -5.73 11.51 -9.46
C HIS A 121 -4.33 12.05 -9.18
N SER A 122 -3.35 11.68 -10.01
CA SER A 122 -1.94 11.96 -9.75
C SER A 122 -1.62 13.45 -9.64
N ASP A 123 -2.30 14.32 -10.41
CA ASP A 123 -2.09 15.78 -10.33
C ASP A 123 -2.50 16.37 -8.97
N GLU A 124 -3.62 15.92 -8.43
CA GLU A 124 -4.12 16.35 -7.12
C GLU A 124 -3.24 15.78 -5.99
N ASP A 125 -2.96 14.47 -6.05
CA ASP A 125 -2.10 13.80 -5.08
C ASP A 125 -0.70 14.42 -5.04
N ASN A 126 -0.13 14.76 -6.20
CA ASN A 126 1.16 15.48 -6.30
C ASN A 126 1.09 16.90 -5.71
N THR A 127 -0.07 17.56 -5.79
CA THR A 127 -0.27 18.87 -5.17
C THR A 127 -0.20 18.75 -3.64
N HIS A 128 -0.84 17.74 -3.06
CA HIS A 128 -0.75 17.47 -1.62
C HIS A 128 0.68 17.10 -1.20
N ILE A 129 1.38 16.27 -1.97
CA ILE A 129 2.79 15.91 -1.72
C ILE A 129 3.67 17.17 -1.76
N ARG A 130 3.50 18.03 -2.77
CA ARG A 130 4.23 19.30 -2.89
C ARG A 130 4.04 20.16 -1.64
N ASP A 131 2.81 20.31 -1.18
CA ASP A 131 2.50 21.18 -0.04
C ASP A 131 3.11 20.63 1.26
N ILE A 132 3.10 19.31 1.47
CA ILE A 132 3.80 18.66 2.58
C ILE A 132 5.30 18.95 2.52
N VAL A 133 5.93 18.77 1.35
CA VAL A 133 7.36 19.00 1.17
C VAL A 133 7.72 20.47 1.44
N LEU A 134 6.96 21.42 0.87
CA LEU A 134 7.18 22.85 1.08
C LEU A 134 7.05 23.23 2.56
N ASN A 135 6.02 22.72 3.25
CA ASN A 135 5.83 22.97 4.67
C ASN A 135 7.00 22.44 5.51
N LYS A 136 7.48 21.23 5.21
CA LYS A 136 8.65 20.67 5.91
C LYS A 136 9.92 21.46 5.64
N MET A 137 10.17 21.82 4.38
CA MET A 137 11.34 22.64 4.01
C MET A 137 11.30 23.99 4.72
N ASN A 138 10.15 24.68 4.72
CA ASN A 138 9.99 25.97 5.39
C ASN A 138 10.20 25.85 6.91
N SER A 139 9.71 24.77 7.55
CA SER A 139 9.86 24.57 9.00
C SER A 139 11.32 24.44 9.45
N VAL A 140 12.22 24.03 8.55
CA VAL A 140 13.66 23.92 8.82
C VAL A 140 14.36 25.19 8.36
N LEU A 141 14.23 25.55 7.09
CA LEU A 141 15.03 26.59 6.45
C LEU A 141 14.62 28.00 6.84
N CYS A 142 13.33 28.25 7.09
CA CYS A 142 12.88 29.58 7.52
C CYS A 142 13.07 29.77 9.03
N ALA A 143 12.99 28.71 9.83
CA ALA A 143 13.28 28.76 11.26
C ALA A 143 14.76 29.08 11.53
N GLU A 144 15.68 28.55 10.72
CA GLU A 144 17.11 28.88 10.80
C GLU A 144 17.37 30.37 10.49
N LEU A 145 16.71 30.94 9.49
CA LEU A 145 16.83 32.36 9.13
C LEU A 145 16.34 33.32 10.22
N GLU A 146 15.42 32.89 11.08
CA GLU A 146 14.97 33.68 12.23
C GLU A 146 15.91 33.59 13.43
N GLN A 147 16.71 32.52 13.54
CA GLN A 147 17.72 32.38 14.59
C GLN A 147 19.04 33.10 14.26
N GLU A 148 19.32 33.33 12.97
CA GLU A 148 20.48 34.10 12.50
C GLU A 148 20.26 35.62 12.45
N ARG A 149 19.04 36.10 12.73
CA ARG A 149 18.69 37.53 12.82
C ARG A 149 18.67 38.04 14.26
#